data_AF-A0A381UEH7-F1
#
_entry.id   AF-A0A381UEH7-F1
#
_cell.length_a   1.000
_cell.length_b   1.000
_cell.length_c   1.000
_cell.angle_alpha   90.00
_cell.angle_beta   90.00
_cell.angle_gamma   90.00
#
_symmetry.space_group_name_H-M   'P 1'
#
loop_
_entity.id
_entity.type
_entity.pdbx_description
1 polymer ?
#
loop_
_entity_poly.entity_id
_entity_poly.type
_entity_poly.pdbx_seq_one_letter_code
_entity_poly.pdbx_strand_id
1 'polypeptide(L)'
;MKFLLNIFASLVFTIILYPQLGFTSSHHDSESAQASGTGHCNYISDGPFSEPYKACRTNISAQACMALEEEGDGMMSVISPVSGEGDCSREATIGSCDRGGWEEVYYDDNDPAMAEFGCGFAGEWLEP
;
A
#
# COMPACT_ATOMS: atom_id res chain seq x y z
N MET A 1 1.56 11.03 -50.81
CA MET A 1 0.87 9.93 -50.11
C MET A 1 1.80 9.05 -49.27
N LYS A 2 2.98 8.62 -49.75
CA LYS A 2 3.95 7.82 -48.95
C LYS A 2 4.42 8.50 -47.65
N PHE A 3 4.63 9.81 -47.66
CA PHE A 3 5.08 10.56 -46.48
C PHE A 3 4.05 10.58 -45.34
N LEU A 4 2.76 10.71 -45.67
CA LEU A 4 1.66 10.69 -44.69
C LEU A 4 1.44 9.30 -44.10
N LEU A 5 1.64 8.25 -44.91
CA LEU A 5 1.52 6.85 -44.46
C LEU A 5 2.61 6.48 -43.45
N ASN A 6 3.84 6.98 -43.66
CA ASN A 6 4.97 6.73 -42.75
C ASN A 6 4.81 7.44 -41.40
N ILE A 7 4.22 8.64 -41.39
CA ILE A 7 3.90 9.36 -40.15
C ILE A 7 2.84 8.59 -39.35
N PHE A 8 1.78 8.11 -40.02
CA PHE A 8 0.75 7.30 -39.38
C PHE A 8 1.29 5.99 -38.80
N ALA A 9 2.14 5.29 -39.54
CA ALA A 9 2.75 4.05 -39.08
C ALA A 9 3.65 4.26 -37.85
N SER A 10 4.42 5.36 -37.82
CA SER A 10 5.27 5.70 -36.68
C SER A 10 4.48 6.03 -35.43
N LEU A 11 3.35 6.74 -35.58
CA LEU A 11 2.52 7.17 -34.45
C LEU A 11 1.76 5.99 -33.80
N VAL A 12 1.32 5.04 -34.62
CA VAL A 12 0.68 3.81 -34.15
C VAL A 12 1.70 2.92 -33.42
N PHE A 13 2.94 2.84 -33.89
CA PHE A 13 4.00 2.09 -33.22
C PHE A 13 4.37 2.64 -31.83
N THR A 14 4.35 3.97 -31.66
CA THR A 14 4.58 4.60 -30.35
C THR A 14 3.45 4.35 -29.35
N ILE A 15 2.20 4.20 -29.81
CA ILE A 15 1.06 3.94 -28.93
C ILE A 15 1.03 2.46 -28.50
N ILE A 16 1.44 1.53 -29.37
CA ILE A 16 1.43 0.09 -29.08
C ILE A 16 2.59 -0.33 -28.16
N LEU A 17 3.73 0.38 -28.22
CA LEU A 17 4.92 0.08 -27.38
C LEU A 17 4.89 0.73 -25.99
N TYR A 18 3.89 1.55 -25.67
CA TYR A 18 3.71 2.19 -24.36
C TYR A 18 2.45 1.72 -23.60
N PRO A 19 2.20 0.42 -23.37
CA PRO A 19 1.05 0.00 -22.58
C PRO A 19 1.26 0.16 -21.06
N GLN A 20 2.32 0.82 -20.59
CA GLN A 20 2.68 0.81 -19.16
C GLN A 20 2.42 2.11 -18.39
N LEU A 21 1.62 3.04 -18.94
CA LEU A 21 1.07 4.12 -18.12
C LEU A 21 -0.40 3.82 -17.81
N GLY A 22 -0.61 2.69 -17.13
CA GLY A 22 -1.81 2.50 -16.34
C GLY A 22 -1.75 3.51 -15.21
N PHE A 23 -2.43 4.65 -15.38
CA PHE A 23 -2.74 5.54 -14.27
C PHE A 23 -3.80 4.84 -13.41
N THR A 24 -3.36 3.91 -12.56
CA THR A 24 -4.08 3.65 -11.32
C THR A 24 -3.91 4.90 -10.46
N SER A 25 -4.95 5.29 -9.74
CA SER A 25 -4.98 6.52 -8.95
C SER A 25 -3.90 6.49 -7.86
N SER A 26 -2.73 7.10 -8.11
CA SER A 26 -1.56 7.20 -7.22
C SER A 26 -1.78 8.14 -6.01
N HIS A 27 -2.95 8.08 -5.37
CA HIS A 27 -3.24 8.92 -4.21
C HIS A 27 -2.87 8.30 -2.86
N HIS A 28 -2.22 7.11 -2.86
CA HIS A 28 -1.87 6.39 -1.63
C HIS A 28 -0.42 5.91 -1.53
N ASP A 29 0.41 6.08 -2.56
CA ASP A 29 1.75 5.49 -2.60
C ASP A 29 2.82 6.54 -2.32
N SER A 30 3.08 6.87 -1.04
CA SER A 30 4.39 7.45 -0.69
C SER A 30 5.50 6.45 -1.09
N GLU A 31 6.71 6.92 -1.37
CA GLU A 31 7.82 6.01 -1.74
C GLU A 31 8.11 5.02 -0.59
N SER A 32 7.97 5.48 0.65
CA SER A 32 8.05 4.65 1.86
C SER A 32 6.90 3.64 1.99
N ALA A 33 5.74 3.93 1.38
CA ALA A 33 4.60 3.03 1.31
C ALA A 33 4.73 1.93 0.24
N GLN A 34 5.89 1.74 -0.39
CA GLN A 34 6.18 0.56 -1.21
C GLN A 34 6.92 -0.54 -0.43
N ALA A 35 6.77 -1.79 -0.88
CA ALA A 35 7.55 -2.90 -0.34
C ALA A 35 9.05 -2.62 -0.55
N SER A 36 9.81 -2.57 0.55
CA SER A 36 11.20 -2.09 0.55
C SER A 36 12.17 -2.94 1.38
N GLY A 37 11.70 -4.04 1.98
CA GLY A 37 12.53 -4.91 2.82
C GLY A 37 11.87 -6.23 3.17
N THR A 38 12.45 -6.92 4.16
CA THR A 38 11.95 -8.21 4.68
C THR A 38 11.57 -8.13 6.17
N GLY A 39 11.46 -6.91 6.70
CA GLY A 39 11.01 -6.65 8.06
C GLY A 39 9.56 -6.20 8.09
N HIS A 40 9.12 -5.75 9.25
CA HIS A 40 7.79 -5.19 9.46
C HIS A 40 7.85 -3.85 10.18
N CYS A 41 6.72 -3.13 10.17
CA CYS A 41 6.52 -1.88 10.87
C CYS A 41 5.23 -1.93 11.67
N ASN A 42 5.30 -1.85 13.00
CA ASN A 42 4.13 -1.66 13.85
C ASN A 42 3.86 -0.17 14.01
N TYR A 43 2.61 0.25 13.94
CA TYR A 43 2.24 1.65 14.09
C TYR A 43 0.78 1.81 14.52
N ILE A 44 0.41 3.04 14.88
CA ILE A 44 -0.98 3.47 15.01
C ILE A 44 -1.35 4.22 13.73
N SER A 45 -2.41 3.76 13.06
CA SER A 45 -3.00 4.45 11.93
C SER A 45 -4.07 5.40 12.43
N ASP A 46 -4.02 6.66 12.03
CA ASP A 46 -5.00 7.69 12.39
C ASP A 46 -5.50 8.40 11.14
N GLY A 47 -6.81 8.33 10.89
CA GLY A 47 -7.42 8.91 9.71
C GLY A 47 -8.80 9.47 10.01
N PRO A 48 -9.33 10.29 9.10
CA PRO A 48 -10.58 11.02 9.36
C PRO A 48 -11.85 10.14 9.36
N PHE A 49 -11.73 8.85 9.04
CA PHE A 49 -12.86 7.93 8.82
C PHE A 49 -12.97 6.82 9.87
N SER A 50 -12.01 6.69 10.78
CA SER A 50 -11.98 5.70 11.84
C SER A 50 -11.31 6.27 13.08
N GLU A 51 -11.60 5.70 14.24
CA GLU A 51 -10.76 5.93 15.41
C GLU A 51 -9.34 5.40 15.14
N PRO A 52 -8.30 5.94 15.81
CA PRO A 52 -6.96 5.42 15.68
C PRO A 52 -6.87 3.95 16.08
N TYR A 53 -6.18 3.14 15.29
CA TYR A 53 -6.06 1.69 15.50
C TYR A 53 -4.63 1.20 15.30
N LYS A 54 -4.27 0.06 15.91
CA LYS A 54 -2.97 -0.56 15.67
C LYS A 54 -2.99 -1.35 14.38
N ALA A 55 -1.91 -1.22 13.63
CA ALA A 55 -1.65 -2.03 12.45
C ALA A 55 -0.19 -2.45 12.41
N CYS A 56 0.07 -3.45 11.58
CA CYS A 56 1.42 -3.84 11.24
C CYS A 56 1.55 -4.06 9.74
N ARG A 57 2.58 -3.48 9.14
CA ARG A 57 2.90 -3.63 7.73
C ARG A 57 4.07 -4.57 7.52
N THR A 58 3.95 -5.53 6.62
CA THR A 58 5.05 -6.45 6.23
C THR A 58 5.93 -5.87 5.11
N ASN A 59 7.02 -6.58 4.79
CA ASN A 59 7.94 -6.33 3.68
C ASN A 59 8.45 -4.88 3.57
N ILE A 60 8.81 -4.29 4.70
CA ILE A 60 9.29 -2.91 4.80
C ILE A 60 10.69 -2.86 5.43
N SER A 61 11.53 -1.95 4.95
CA SER A 61 12.84 -1.69 5.58
C SER A 61 12.69 -0.86 6.85
N ALA A 62 13.65 -0.95 7.77
CA ALA A 62 13.64 -0.13 8.99
C ALA A 62 13.65 1.38 8.66
N GLN A 63 14.38 1.79 7.62
CA GLN A 63 14.41 3.18 7.18
C GLN A 63 13.05 3.66 6.67
N ALA A 64 12.39 2.87 5.81
CA ALA A 64 11.08 3.20 5.30
C ALA A 64 10.01 3.22 6.41
N CYS A 65 10.07 2.28 7.35
CA CYS A 65 9.16 2.26 8.50
C CYS A 65 9.20 3.56 9.29
N MET A 66 10.39 4.08 9.59
CA MET A 66 10.52 5.34 10.33
C MET A 66 10.07 6.56 9.50
N ALA A 67 10.22 6.53 8.18
CA ALA A 67 9.80 7.61 7.30
C ALA A 67 8.27 7.79 7.26
N LEU A 68 7.51 6.72 7.55
CA LEU A 68 6.04 6.77 7.54
C LEU A 68 5.46 7.81 8.52
N GLU A 69 6.12 8.11 9.65
CA GLU A 69 5.60 9.10 10.60
C GLU A 69 5.52 10.52 10.00
N GLU A 70 6.45 10.86 9.11
CA GLU A 70 6.45 12.15 8.40
C GLU A 70 5.61 12.09 7.11
N GLU A 71 5.70 10.98 6.38
CA GLU A 71 5.10 10.85 5.04
C GLU A 71 3.64 10.39 5.06
N GLY A 72 3.22 9.67 6.11
CA GLY A 72 1.96 8.95 6.17
C GLY A 72 1.88 7.77 5.20
N ASP A 73 0.70 7.13 5.16
CA ASP A 73 0.35 6.07 4.21
C ASP A 73 -0.81 6.55 3.31
N GLY A 74 -0.57 7.68 2.63
CA GLY A 74 -1.53 8.33 1.74
C GLY A 74 -2.59 9.17 2.45
N MET A 75 -3.67 8.54 2.93
CA MET A 75 -4.81 9.22 3.57
C MET A 75 -4.82 9.08 5.10
N MET A 76 -4.00 8.17 5.62
CA MET A 76 -3.86 7.93 7.06
C MET A 76 -2.53 8.53 7.52
N SER A 77 -2.56 9.17 8.68
CA SER A 77 -1.37 9.52 9.43
C SER A 77 -0.84 8.27 10.13
N VAL A 78 0.49 8.12 10.16
CA VAL A 78 1.15 7.03 10.87
C VAL A 78 1.79 7.60 12.12
N ILE A 79 1.52 6.99 13.27
CA ILE A 79 1.98 7.48 14.57
C ILE A 79 2.87 6.42 15.21
N SER A 80 4.03 6.86 15.73
CA SER A 80 4.95 6.03 16.51
C SER A 80 5.34 4.70 15.82
N PRO A 81 5.88 4.74 14.58
CA PRO A 81 6.33 3.54 13.89
C PRO A 81 7.47 2.85 14.64
N VAL A 82 7.42 1.52 14.69
CA VAL A 82 8.44 0.68 15.30
C VAL A 82 8.80 -0.45 14.33
N SER A 83 10.03 -0.42 13.83
CA SER A 83 10.54 -1.45 12.93
C SER A 83 10.87 -2.75 13.67
N GLY A 84 10.58 -3.89 13.05
CA GLY A 84 11.01 -5.21 13.51
C GLY A 84 11.51 -6.08 12.36
N GLU A 85 12.19 -7.18 12.70
CA GLU A 85 12.63 -8.19 11.74
C GLU A 85 11.52 -9.21 11.45
N GLY A 86 11.53 -9.81 10.26
CA GLY A 86 10.56 -10.81 9.84
C GLY A 86 9.15 -10.24 9.67
N ASP A 87 8.16 -11.13 9.60
CA ASP A 87 6.76 -10.76 9.40
C ASP A 87 6.09 -10.21 10.67
N CYS A 88 4.97 -9.52 10.45
CA CYS A 88 4.05 -9.10 11.50
C CYS A 88 3.57 -10.29 12.33
N SER A 89 3.34 -10.06 13.63
CA SER A 89 2.68 -11.04 14.48
C SER A 89 1.27 -11.33 13.95
N ARG A 90 0.88 -12.60 14.00
CA ARG A 90 -0.51 -13.03 13.72
C ARG A 90 -1.31 -13.26 15.01
N GLU A 91 -0.70 -13.07 16.17
CA GLU A 91 -1.41 -13.17 17.44
C GLU A 91 -2.43 -12.04 17.57
N ALA A 92 -3.67 -12.38 17.95
CA ALA A 92 -4.78 -11.43 18.10
C ALA A 92 -5.13 -10.61 16.84
N THR A 93 -4.77 -11.10 15.65
CA THR A 93 -5.21 -10.49 14.39
C THR A 93 -6.69 -10.74 14.15
N ILE A 94 -7.36 -9.75 13.57
CA ILE A 94 -8.74 -9.85 13.08
C ILE A 94 -8.79 -10.06 11.56
N GLY A 95 -7.62 -10.11 10.91
CA GLY A 95 -7.43 -10.27 9.47
C GLY A 95 -6.34 -9.34 8.93
N SER A 96 -6.02 -9.48 7.65
CA SER A 96 -5.07 -8.63 6.95
C SER A 96 -5.55 -8.24 5.55
N CYS A 97 -4.94 -7.20 5.00
CA CYS A 97 -5.16 -6.75 3.64
C CYS A 97 -3.91 -7.00 2.79
N ASP A 98 -4.00 -7.86 1.78
CA ASP A 98 -2.95 -8.02 0.77
C ASP A 98 -2.97 -6.86 -0.21
N ARG A 99 -1.87 -6.10 -0.25
CA ARG A 99 -1.66 -4.91 -1.06
C ARG A 99 -0.76 -5.17 -2.27
N GLY A 100 -0.57 -6.43 -2.67
CA GLY A 100 0.17 -6.79 -3.88
C GLY A 100 1.69 -6.69 -3.69
N GLY A 101 2.21 -7.30 -2.63
CA GLY A 101 3.65 -7.35 -2.32
C GLY A 101 3.97 -7.08 -0.85
N TRP A 102 2.99 -6.66 -0.07
CA TRP A 102 3.03 -6.52 1.37
C TRP A 102 1.60 -6.64 1.93
N GLU A 103 1.49 -6.90 3.23
CA GLU A 103 0.21 -6.99 3.93
C GLU A 103 0.13 -5.94 5.03
N GLU A 104 -1.06 -5.35 5.19
CA GLU A 104 -1.43 -4.63 6.40
C GLU A 104 -2.22 -5.57 7.32
N VAL A 105 -1.65 -5.91 8.47
CA VAL A 105 -2.26 -6.76 9.50
C VAL A 105 -2.98 -5.88 10.51
N TYR A 106 -4.25 -6.19 10.77
CA TYR A 106 -5.09 -5.50 11.75
C TYR A 106 -5.27 -6.36 13.00
N TYR A 107 -5.39 -5.71 14.16
CA TYR A 107 -5.47 -6.38 15.47
C TYR A 107 -6.81 -6.13 16.16
N ASP A 108 -7.03 -6.80 17.28
CA ASP A 108 -8.29 -6.85 18.04
C ASP A 108 -8.81 -5.51 18.59
N ASP A 109 -8.02 -4.45 18.52
CA ASP A 109 -8.44 -3.09 18.86
C ASP A 109 -9.06 -2.33 17.67
N ASN A 110 -9.15 -2.96 16.50
CA ASN A 110 -9.83 -2.45 15.32
C ASN A 110 -11.23 -3.05 15.15
N ASP A 111 -12.14 -2.34 14.47
CA ASP A 111 -13.44 -2.88 14.07
C ASP A 111 -13.26 -3.76 12.82
N PRO A 112 -13.53 -5.08 12.89
CA PRO A 112 -13.29 -5.99 11.77
C PRO A 112 -14.06 -5.63 10.50
N ALA A 113 -15.30 -5.16 10.64
CA ALA A 113 -16.12 -4.81 9.49
C ALA A 113 -15.59 -3.55 8.79
N MET A 114 -15.07 -2.59 9.56
CA MET A 114 -14.44 -1.38 9.01
C MET A 114 -13.08 -1.69 8.38
N ALA A 115 -12.28 -2.56 8.99
CA ALA A 115 -10.99 -2.99 8.44
C ALA A 115 -11.16 -3.74 7.11
N GLU A 116 -12.07 -4.70 7.03
CA GLU A 116 -12.39 -5.43 5.80
C GLU A 116 -12.95 -4.50 4.72
N PHE A 117 -13.88 -3.62 5.10
CA PHE A 117 -14.43 -2.63 4.18
C PHE A 117 -13.36 -1.69 3.63
N GLY A 118 -12.47 -1.19 4.49
CA GLY A 118 -11.33 -0.34 4.10
C GLY A 118 -10.37 -1.08 3.17
N CYS A 119 -10.06 -2.34 3.49
CA CYS A 119 -9.22 -3.19 2.65
C CYS A 119 -9.79 -3.34 1.23
N GLY A 120 -11.10 -3.49 1.07
CA GLY A 120 -11.75 -3.64 -0.24
C GLY A 120 -11.51 -2.50 -1.23
N PHE A 121 -11.01 -1.34 -0.79
CA PHE A 121 -10.59 -0.24 -1.66
C PHE A 121 -9.14 -0.32 -2.12
N ALA A 122 -8.31 -1.07 -1.41
CA ALA A 122 -6.86 -1.03 -1.53
C ALA A 122 -6.21 -2.41 -1.78
N GLY A 123 -6.94 -3.51 -1.61
CA GLY A 123 -6.38 -4.85 -1.68
C GLY A 123 -7.41 -5.97 -1.52
N GLU A 124 -6.91 -7.17 -1.27
CA GLU A 124 -7.70 -8.38 -0.98
C GLU A 124 -7.70 -8.66 0.53
N TRP A 125 -8.90 -8.87 1.09
CA TRP A 125 -9.04 -9.22 2.49
C TRP A 125 -8.67 -10.69 2.73
N LEU A 126 -7.88 -10.93 3.76
CA LEU A 126 -7.48 -12.24 4.23
C LEU A 126 -8.05 -12.46 5.64
N GLU A 127 -8.82 -13.53 5.80
CA GLU A 127 -9.31 -13.96 7.11
C GLU A 127 -8.13 -14.30 8.06
N PRO A 128 -8.30 -14.09 9.38
CA PRO A 128 -7.24 -14.25 10.38
C PRO A 128 -6.63 -15.66 10.50
#